data_AF-A0A6A1C707-F1
#
_entry.id   AF-A0A6A1C707-F1
#
_cell.length_a   1.000
_cell.length_b   1.000
_cell.length_c   1.000
_cell.angle_alpha   90.00
_cell.angle_beta   90.00
_cell.angle_gamma   90.00
#
_symmetry.space_group_name_H-M   'P 1'
#
loop_
_entity.id
_entity.type
_entity.pdbx_description
1 polymer ?
#
loop_
_entity_poly.entity_id
_entity_poly.type
_entity_poly.pdbx_seq_one_letter_code
_entity_poly.pdbx_strand_id
1 'polypeptide(L)'
;DTSYDRISESDYVGSSWYRVSESVALQKGFISPYAMDRATEDFAEMVAIYVTNDASTWEDMLASAGTTGRPIIEKKFEIVFDYMLNSWGLDLDKLREIVLRRQSEITELDLSTL
;
A
#
# COMPACT_ATOMS: atom_id res chain seq x y z
N ASP A 1 -7.65 13.47 2.13
CA ASP A 1 -9.04 13.56 2.61
C ASP A 1 -9.04 13.20 4.09
N THR A 2 -9.56 14.04 4.98
CA THR A 2 -9.66 13.74 6.43
C THR A 2 -10.49 12.49 6.75
N SER A 3 -11.25 11.98 5.77
CA SER A 3 -11.96 10.71 5.87
C SER A 3 -11.00 9.52 6.01
N TYR A 4 -9.78 9.60 5.44
CA TYR A 4 -8.79 8.51 5.46
C TYR A 4 -8.31 8.22 6.88
N ASP A 5 -7.86 9.27 7.58
CA ASP A 5 -7.33 9.19 8.95
C ASP A 5 -8.33 8.51 9.91
N ARG A 6 -9.62 8.80 9.72
CA ARG A 6 -10.73 8.30 10.55
C ARG A 6 -11.06 6.82 10.35
N ILE A 7 -10.60 6.19 9.26
CA ILE A 7 -10.90 4.77 8.98
C ILE A 7 -10.27 3.86 10.03
N SER A 8 -9.07 4.21 10.52
CA SER A 8 -8.31 3.40 11.49
C SER A 8 -7.72 4.21 12.64
N GLU A 9 -8.32 5.37 12.94
CA GLU A 9 -7.84 6.31 13.96
C GLU A 9 -7.55 5.64 15.31
N SER A 10 -8.42 4.72 15.75
CA SER A 10 -8.29 3.99 17.01
C SER A 10 -7.18 2.93 17.04
N ASP A 11 -6.67 2.53 15.87
CA ASP A 11 -5.76 1.39 15.73
C ASP A 11 -4.33 1.80 15.35
N TYR A 12 -4.06 3.10 15.15
CA TYR A 12 -2.68 3.59 15.07
C TYR A 12 -1.96 3.38 16.40
N VAL A 13 -0.74 2.87 16.33
CA VAL A 13 0.10 2.54 17.50
C VAL A 13 1.33 3.44 17.63
N GLY A 14 1.47 4.44 16.74
CA GLY A 14 2.62 5.34 16.74
C GLY A 14 3.92 4.57 16.56
N SER A 15 4.96 5.07 17.24
CA SER A 15 6.31 4.52 17.18
C SER A 15 6.46 3.07 17.67
N SER A 16 5.37 2.40 18.09
CA SER A 16 5.35 0.99 18.49
C SER A 16 5.02 0.03 17.34
N TRP A 17 4.83 0.53 16.12
CA TRP A 17 4.48 -0.26 14.92
C TRP A 17 5.36 -1.50 14.71
N TYR A 18 6.66 -1.39 15.02
CA TYR A 18 7.66 -2.45 14.85
C TYR A 18 7.43 -3.67 15.75
N ARG A 19 6.51 -3.58 16.72
CA ARG A 19 6.10 -4.68 17.60
C ARG A 19 4.89 -5.46 17.06
N VAL A 20 4.28 -5.00 15.98
CA VAL A 20 3.12 -5.65 15.35
C VAL A 20 3.61 -6.48 14.17
N SER A 21 3.17 -7.75 14.09
CA SER A 21 3.48 -8.60 12.94
C SER A 21 2.68 -8.16 11.72
N GLU A 22 3.19 -8.45 10.52
CA GLU A 22 2.49 -8.16 9.26
C GLU A 22 1.07 -8.76 9.23
N SER A 23 0.92 -10.03 9.64
CA SER A 23 -0.39 -10.68 9.72
C SER A 23 -1.39 -9.94 10.62
N VAL A 24 -0.94 -9.40 11.76
CA VAL A 24 -1.81 -8.65 12.68
C VAL A 24 -2.14 -7.27 12.10
N ALA A 25 -1.17 -6.62 11.45
CA ALA A 25 -1.41 -5.35 10.76
C ALA A 25 -2.45 -5.51 9.64
N LEU A 26 -2.30 -6.52 8.79
CA LEU A 26 -3.24 -6.85 7.72
C LEU A 26 -4.64 -7.13 8.27
N GLN A 27 -4.76 -7.96 9.31
CA GLN A 27 -6.05 -8.25 9.96
C GLN A 27 -6.71 -7.00 10.56
N LYS A 28 -5.93 -6.00 10.97
CA LYS A 28 -6.40 -4.70 11.46
C LYS A 28 -6.68 -3.68 10.36
N GLY A 29 -6.47 -4.04 9.09
CA GLY A 29 -6.73 -3.15 7.96
C GLY A 29 -5.60 -2.18 7.63
N PHE A 30 -4.36 -2.53 7.98
CA PHE A 30 -3.14 -1.82 7.59
C PHE A 30 -2.34 -2.68 6.62
N ILE A 31 -1.86 -2.09 5.54
CA ILE A 31 -1.16 -2.83 4.49
C ILE A 31 0.26 -3.30 4.91
N SER A 32 0.81 -2.68 5.96
CA SER A 32 2.08 -3.07 6.58
C SER A 32 2.07 -2.74 8.08
N PRO A 33 3.01 -3.28 8.87
CA PRO A 33 3.21 -2.80 10.24
C PRO A 33 3.51 -1.29 10.27
N TYR A 34 4.33 -0.77 9.35
CA TYR A 34 4.74 0.64 9.36
C TYR A 34 3.57 1.61 9.09
N ALA A 35 2.58 1.19 8.30
CA ALA A 35 1.32 1.92 8.11
C ALA A 35 0.58 2.18 9.44
N MET A 36 0.85 1.41 10.50
CA MET A 36 0.25 1.62 11.82
C MET A 36 0.89 2.76 12.63
N ASP A 37 1.95 3.42 12.14
CA ASP A 37 2.55 4.56 12.85
C ASP A 37 1.55 5.72 12.95
N ARG A 38 1.06 6.20 11.81
CA ARG A 38 0.11 7.31 11.69
C ARG A 38 -0.50 7.34 10.30
N ALA A 39 -1.58 8.10 10.14
CA ALA A 39 -2.33 8.16 8.89
C ALA A 39 -1.51 8.58 7.66
N THR A 40 -0.53 9.46 7.83
CA THR A 40 0.34 9.87 6.70
C THR A 40 1.24 8.73 6.22
N GLU A 41 1.72 7.86 7.12
CA GLU A 41 2.51 6.69 6.73
C GLU A 41 1.62 5.59 6.15
N ASP A 42 0.41 5.40 6.69
CA ASP A 42 -0.57 4.48 6.11
C ASP A 42 -0.87 4.81 4.64
N PHE A 43 -1.13 6.08 4.35
CA PHE A 43 -1.34 6.54 2.99
C PHE A 43 -0.11 6.29 2.10
N ALA A 44 1.09 6.63 2.58
CA ALA A 44 2.33 6.47 1.83
C ALA A 44 2.65 5.00 1.53
N GLU A 45 2.49 4.14 2.54
CA GLU A 45 2.69 2.69 2.43
C GLU A 45 1.67 2.06 1.47
N MET A 46 0.41 2.50 1.49
CA MET A 46 -0.61 2.04 0.54
C MET A 46 -0.18 2.26 -0.91
N VAL A 47 0.32 3.46 -1.24
CA VAL A 47 0.84 3.76 -2.58
C VAL A 47 2.07 2.90 -2.86
N ALA A 48 3.06 2.91 -1.96
CA ALA A 48 4.35 2.26 -2.17
C ALA A 48 4.21 0.74 -2.38
N ILE A 49 3.46 0.06 -1.52
CA ILE A 49 3.27 -1.39 -1.58
C ILE A 49 2.45 -1.76 -2.82
N TYR A 50 1.40 -1.00 -3.13
CA TYR A 50 0.56 -1.30 -4.29
C TYR A 50 1.35 -1.24 -5.60
N VAL A 51 2.16 -0.20 -5.82
CA VAL A 51 2.87 -0.01 -7.09
C VAL A 51 4.10 -0.91 -7.26
N THR A 52 4.63 -1.48 -6.18
CA THR A 52 5.86 -2.29 -6.20
C THR A 52 5.63 -3.80 -6.14
N ASN A 53 4.40 -4.25 -5.90
CA ASN A 53 4.06 -5.67 -5.83
C ASN A 53 3.18 -6.08 -6.99
N ASP A 54 3.20 -7.35 -7.40
CA ASP A 54 2.31 -7.87 -8.45
C ASP A 54 0.91 -8.21 -7.92
N ALA A 55 -0.03 -8.45 -8.84
CA ALA A 55 -1.43 -8.67 -8.50
C ALA A 55 -1.64 -9.87 -7.56
N SER A 56 -0.84 -10.93 -7.72
CA SER A 56 -0.86 -12.09 -6.82
C SER A 56 -0.45 -11.72 -5.40
N THR A 57 0.66 -11.00 -5.25
CA THR A 57 1.16 -10.59 -3.93
C THR A 57 0.14 -9.69 -3.22
N TRP A 58 -0.49 -8.77 -3.96
CA TRP A 58 -1.56 -7.93 -3.42
C TRP A 58 -2.77 -8.74 -2.94
N GLU A 59 -3.25 -9.69 -3.75
CA GLU A 59 -4.35 -10.56 -3.31
C GLU A 59 -3.96 -11.47 -2.14
N ASP A 60 -2.71 -11.95 -2.06
CA ASP A 60 -2.24 -12.73 -0.91
C ASP A 60 -2.25 -11.91 0.39
N MET A 61 -1.91 -10.62 0.31
CA MET A 61 -2.03 -9.68 1.43
C MET A 61 -3.50 -9.47 1.82
N LEU A 62 -4.39 -9.25 0.85
CA LEU A 62 -5.84 -9.12 1.10
C LEU A 62 -6.46 -10.40 1.67
N ALA A 63 -6.01 -11.57 1.21
CA ALA A 63 -6.44 -12.86 1.74
C ALA A 63 -5.99 -13.02 3.20
N SER A 64 -4.76 -12.62 3.52
CA SER A 64 -4.21 -12.63 4.88
C SER A 64 -4.91 -11.64 5.82
N ALA A 65 -5.38 -10.51 5.30
CA ALA A 65 -6.20 -9.54 6.02
C ALA A 65 -7.58 -10.12 6.42
N GLY A 66 -8.07 -11.12 5.69
CA GLY A 66 -9.31 -11.83 5.96
C GLY A 66 -10.55 -10.93 5.88
N THR A 67 -11.69 -11.41 6.38
CA THR A 67 -12.99 -10.74 6.27
C THR A 67 -13.09 -9.41 7.02
N THR A 68 -12.19 -9.16 7.97
CA THR A 68 -12.20 -7.94 8.80
C THR A 68 -11.26 -6.88 8.23
N GLY A 69 -10.02 -7.25 7.90
CA GLY A 69 -9.01 -6.31 7.41
C GLY A 69 -9.19 -5.95 5.94
N ARG A 70 -9.58 -6.90 5.08
CA ARG A 70 -9.71 -6.68 3.63
C ARG A 70 -10.63 -5.51 3.28
N PRO A 71 -11.87 -5.40 3.80
CA PRO A 71 -12.74 -4.27 3.48
C PRO A 71 -12.18 -2.92 3.90
N ILE A 72 -11.36 -2.88 4.97
CA ILE A 72 -10.71 -1.66 5.45
C ILE A 72 -9.59 -1.24 4.49
N ILE A 73 -8.74 -2.19 4.07
CA ILE A 73 -7.67 -1.95 3.11
C ILE A 73 -8.26 -1.50 1.76
N GLU A 74 -9.28 -2.19 1.25
CA GLU A 74 -9.93 -1.83 -0.02
C GLU A 74 -10.55 -0.43 0.03
N LYS A 75 -11.22 -0.06 1.14
CA LYS A 75 -11.76 1.30 1.32
C LYS A 75 -10.68 2.37 1.36
N LYS A 76 -9.56 2.11 2.04
CA LYS A 76 -8.41 3.02 2.06
C LYS A 76 -7.79 3.15 0.67
N PHE A 77 -7.63 2.02 -0.02
CA PHE A 77 -7.07 1.97 -1.36
C PHE A 77 -7.91 2.77 -2.36
N GLU A 78 -9.25 2.69 -2.29
CA GLU A 78 -10.15 3.52 -3.12
C GLU A 78 -9.86 5.02 -2.96
N ILE A 79 -9.74 5.50 -1.73
CA ILE A 79 -9.42 6.91 -1.44
C ILE A 79 -8.02 7.29 -1.97
N VAL A 80 -7.04 6.41 -1.81
CA VAL A 80 -5.67 6.61 -2.31
C VAL A 80 -5.66 6.68 -3.84
N PHE A 81 -6.33 5.73 -4.49
CA PHE A 81 -6.45 5.67 -5.94
C PHE A 81 -7.12 6.93 -6.49
N ASP A 82 -8.27 7.32 -5.92
CA ASP A 82 -8.99 8.52 -6.33
C ASP A 82 -8.18 9.79 -6.11
N TYR A 83 -7.45 9.90 -5.00
CA TYR A 83 -6.58 11.05 -4.77
C TYR A 83 -5.48 11.14 -5.82
N MET A 84 -4.80 10.03 -6.11
CA MET A 84 -3.71 9.98 -7.10
C MET A 84 -4.22 10.31 -8.49
N LEU A 85 -5.38 9.76 -8.88
CA LEU A 85 -5.98 10.02 -10.16
C LEU A 85 -6.47 11.47 -10.29
N ASN A 86 -7.27 11.96 -9.34
CA ASN A 86 -7.94 13.24 -9.47
C ASN A 86 -7.04 14.45 -9.15
N SER A 87 -6.08 14.28 -8.25
CA SER A 87 -5.20 15.39 -7.84
C SER A 87 -3.92 15.46 -8.67
N TRP A 88 -3.44 14.33 -9.18
CA TRP A 88 -2.16 14.23 -9.89
C TRP A 88 -2.28 13.72 -11.33
N GLY A 89 -3.47 13.28 -11.76
CA GLY A 89 -3.64 12.64 -13.07
C GLY A 89 -2.91 11.29 -13.16
N LEU A 90 -2.61 10.66 -12.03
CA LEU A 90 -1.84 9.42 -11.95
C LEU A 90 -2.76 8.23 -11.69
N ASP A 91 -2.89 7.39 -12.71
CA ASP A 91 -3.53 6.08 -12.63
C ASP A 91 -2.55 5.08 -11.99
N LEU A 92 -2.89 4.57 -10.80
CA LEU A 92 -2.01 3.68 -10.03
C LEU A 92 -1.87 2.29 -10.65
N ASP A 93 -2.87 1.80 -11.39
CA ASP A 93 -2.76 0.53 -12.13
C ASP A 93 -1.72 0.67 -13.25
N LYS A 94 -1.81 1.75 -14.02
CA LYS A 94 -0.83 2.04 -15.08
C LYS A 94 0.57 2.28 -14.52
N LEU A 95 0.67 2.98 -13.39
CA LEU A 95 1.95 3.20 -12.72
C LEU A 95 2.57 1.86 -12.30
N ARG A 96 1.79 1.00 -11.64
CA ARG A 96 2.20 -0.34 -11.23
C ARG A 96 2.66 -1.19 -12.42
N GLU A 97 1.90 -1.21 -13.52
CA GLU A 97 2.28 -1.90 -14.76
C GLU A 97 3.66 -1.44 -15.26
N ILE A 98 3.88 -0.13 -15.31
CA ILE A 98 5.15 0.44 -15.78
C ILE A 98 6.30 0.11 -14.82
N VAL A 99 6.08 0.20 -13.51
CA VAL A 99 7.09 -0.12 -12.49
C VAL A 99 7.52 -1.57 -12.60
N LEU A 100 6.56 -2.51 -12.62
CA LEU A 100 6.86 -3.94 -12.70
C LEU A 100 7.54 -4.31 -14.02
N ARG A 101 7.11 -3.72 -15.14
CA ARG A 101 7.80 -3.89 -16.43
C ARG A 101 9.25 -3.41 -16.37
N ARG A 102 9.48 -2.17 -15.92
CA ARG A 102 10.85 -1.61 -15.84
C ARG A 102 11.73 -2.40 -14.88
N GLN A 103 11.16 -2.95 -13.82
CA GLN A 103 11.86 -3.85 -12.91
C GLN A 103 12.30 -5.14 -13.62
N SER A 104 11.47 -5.70 -14.51
CA SER A 104 11.86 -6.87 -15.31
C SER A 104 12.93 -6.58 -16.37
N GLU A 105 12.99 -5.34 -16.86
CA GLU A 105 13.95 -4.88 -17.88
C GLU A 105 15.35 -4.58 -17.30
N ILE A 106 15.59 -4.73 -15.99
CA ILE A 106 16.89 -4.42 -15.36
C ILE A 106 18.05 -5.17 -16.04
N THR A 107 17.83 -6.41 -16.45
CA THR A 107 18.85 -7.22 -17.13
C THR A 107 19.16 -6.77 -18.55
N GLU A 108 18.32 -5.92 -19.14
CA GLU A 108 18.49 -5.36 -20.49
C GLU A 108 19.29 -4.05 -20.47
N LEU A 109 19.51 -3.45 -19.30
CA LEU A 109 20.28 -2.23 -19.13
C LEU A 109 21.78 -2.51 -19.23
N ASP A 110 22.52 -1.62 -19.91
CA ASP A 110 23.98 -1.61 -19.81
C ASP A 110 24.39 -0.99 -18.47
N LEU A 111 24.59 -1.85 -17.48
CA LEU A 111 25.03 -1.46 -16.14
C LEU A 111 26.56 -1.31 -16.02
N SER A 112 27.30 -1.46 -17.13
CA SER A 112 28.77 -1.41 -17.15
C SER A 112 29.33 -0.05 -17.56
N THR A 113 28.48 0.86 -18.02
CA THR A 113 28.86 2.19 -18.50
C THR A 113 28.05 3.30 -17.79
N LEU A 114 28.55 4.54 -17.84
CA LEU A 114 27.92 5.75 -17.30
C LEU A 114 27.36 6.62 -18.43
#